data_AF-A0A517TZC9-F1
#
_entry.id   AF-A0A517TZC9-F1
#
_cell.length_a   1.000
_cell.length_b   1.000
_cell.length_c   1.000
_cell.angle_alpha   90.00
_cell.angle_beta   90.00
_cell.angle_gamma   90.00
#
_symmetry.space_group_name_H-M   'P 1'
#
loop_
_entity.id
_entity.type
_entity.pdbx_description
1 polymer ?
#
loop_
_entity_poly.entity_id
_entity_poly.type
_entity_poly.pdbx_seq_one_letter_code
_entity_poly.pdbx_strand_id
1 'polypeptide(L)'
;MPLVTAFWRKSVVALATIGFLASPVVDAAQVGVWNFNNSLSNAIGGKSSLAVAGGWTPSYVSETIAGSPATVLSFPQFAPGESIDMPNDANTNGPGGTPTRNQWSIVMDVKFPVLNSFTALWETGTIGGSDGDYFINGSGGVGIAAQYGGFIPADTWTRLAVTVDTVTNPNEYTINGYIDGSYVATAVTGVAPGGRQAVRSFLHLFADEDGETSAGLVNSVAFYGSVLSDSDVSALGGPTAAGIASSPNQAGLWNLNNGLNNSIAGKAAMAAIGGWTPTYLNDTIAGSPATVLSFPAFTNTQSLDMPNQAIPDDTGIPTTTNLWSIVMDVKFPTLGGFTSLFNSDSLAAADGEYFIRDDSGAGLFGSLGISAQYAGVVEADKWTRIAVTIDGAGGQYTVKGYVDGALASTSTTGTAPNGREAIIDILHLFGDEDGETSAGLINSLAYYDEVLTADAIAALGAASATGIPVATASDADFDNNGVVDGADFLLWQRGFGTNGTNAQGDADGNGLINAADLAIWKSKFGGAPSVAAVGSVPEPAAWALAAVAAAVAVSSRRRRQAFA
;
A
#
# COMPACT_ATOMS: atom_id res chain seq x y z
N MET A 1 -8.83 -71.22 16.81
CA MET A 1 -9.70 -70.03 16.95
C MET A 1 -9.44 -69.41 18.32
N PRO A 2 -9.23 -68.09 18.50
CA PRO A 2 -9.03 -67.03 17.51
C PRO A 2 -7.61 -66.40 17.55
N LEU A 3 -7.29 -65.68 16.47
CA LEU A 3 -6.12 -64.85 16.27
C LEU A 3 -6.22 -63.55 17.09
N VAL A 4 -5.12 -63.13 17.72
CA VAL A 4 -4.96 -61.79 18.30
C VAL A 4 -4.16 -60.94 17.31
N THR A 5 -4.85 -60.01 16.65
CA THR A 5 -4.26 -58.99 15.78
C THR A 5 -3.82 -57.78 16.60
N ALA A 6 -2.52 -57.45 16.54
CA ALA A 6 -1.96 -56.25 17.14
C ALA A 6 -2.30 -55.02 16.29
N PHE A 7 -2.97 -54.03 16.89
CA PHE A 7 -3.18 -52.70 16.32
C PHE A 7 -2.02 -51.78 16.76
N TRP A 8 -1.21 -51.35 15.79
CA TRP A 8 -0.29 -50.21 15.96
C TRP A 8 -1.08 -48.91 15.79
N ARG A 9 -1.21 -48.11 16.86
CA ARG A 9 -1.56 -46.68 16.74
C ARG A 9 -0.27 -45.91 16.48
N LYS A 10 -0.13 -45.33 15.28
CA LYS A 10 0.82 -44.25 15.03
C LYS A 10 0.24 -42.97 15.65
N SER A 11 0.83 -42.50 16.73
CA SER A 11 0.60 -41.13 17.21
C SER A 11 1.36 -40.19 16.28
N VAL A 12 0.63 -39.44 15.45
CA VAL A 12 1.17 -38.27 14.77
C VAL A 12 1.14 -37.14 15.79
N VAL A 13 2.32 -36.73 16.26
CA VAL A 13 2.50 -35.46 16.96
C VAL A 13 2.37 -34.38 15.90
N ALA A 14 1.24 -33.68 15.87
CA ALA A 14 1.10 -32.46 15.09
C ALA A 14 1.96 -31.39 15.76
N LEU A 15 3.07 -31.04 15.10
CA LEU A 15 3.82 -29.83 15.41
C LEU A 15 2.94 -28.65 14.98
N ALA A 16 2.31 -27.97 15.93
CA ALA A 16 1.62 -26.71 15.66
C ALA A 16 2.68 -25.62 15.50
N THR A 17 3.12 -25.39 14.27
CA THR A 17 3.77 -24.14 13.90
C THR A 17 2.69 -23.06 13.95
N ILE A 18 2.71 -22.24 14.99
CA ILE A 18 1.94 -20.98 15.02
C ILE A 18 2.68 -20.03 14.07
N GLY A 19 2.36 -20.12 12.78
CA GLY A 19 2.68 -19.06 11.84
C GLY A 19 1.66 -17.95 12.06
N PHE A 20 2.12 -16.76 12.45
CA PHE A 20 1.33 -15.54 12.29
C PHE A 20 1.15 -15.36 10.77
N LEU A 21 0.00 -15.76 10.24
CA LEU A 21 -0.37 -15.41 8.88
C LEU A 21 -0.79 -13.95 8.92
N ALA A 22 0.13 -13.06 8.50
CA ALA A 22 -0.23 -11.70 8.16
C ALA A 22 -1.29 -11.73 7.04
N SER A 23 -2.31 -10.88 7.13
CA SER A 23 -3.25 -10.71 6.02
C SER A 23 -2.49 -10.24 4.77
N PRO A 24 -2.74 -10.82 3.59
CA PRO A 24 -2.07 -10.37 2.38
C PRO A 24 -2.48 -8.94 2.06
N VAL A 25 -1.51 -8.15 1.62
CA VAL A 25 -1.73 -6.78 1.14
C VAL A 25 -2.28 -6.86 -0.28
N VAL A 26 -3.42 -6.23 -0.52
CA VAL A 26 -3.97 -6.03 -1.87
C VAL A 26 -3.76 -4.55 -2.22
N ASP A 27 -2.82 -4.26 -3.13
CA ASP A 27 -2.37 -2.90 -3.44
C ASP A 27 -3.15 -2.20 -4.56
N ALA A 28 -4.29 -2.75 -4.99
CA ALA A 28 -5.11 -2.08 -6.01
C ALA A 28 -5.76 -0.80 -5.43
N ALA A 29 -5.06 0.33 -5.47
CA ALA A 29 -5.56 1.66 -5.13
C ALA A 29 -6.15 1.78 -3.72
N GLN A 30 -5.52 1.19 -2.69
CA GLN A 30 -5.96 1.41 -1.31
C GLN A 30 -5.81 2.90 -0.96
N VAL A 31 -6.93 3.55 -0.65
CA VAL A 31 -7.02 4.99 -0.40
C VAL A 31 -7.19 5.32 1.08
N GLY A 32 -7.55 4.32 1.90
CA GLY A 32 -7.53 4.42 3.35
C GLY A 32 -7.69 3.06 4.03
N VAL A 33 -7.09 2.92 5.20
CA VAL A 33 -7.23 1.76 6.09
C VAL A 33 -7.35 2.26 7.51
N TRP A 34 -8.30 1.73 8.27
CA TRP A 34 -8.53 2.10 9.66
C TRP A 34 -8.73 0.83 10.47
N ASN A 35 -7.80 0.51 11.38
CA ASN A 35 -7.79 -0.73 12.17
C ASN A 35 -8.29 -0.55 13.63
N PHE A 36 -8.93 0.58 13.93
CA PHE A 36 -9.67 0.86 15.18
C PHE A 36 -8.99 0.49 16.53
N ASN A 37 -7.65 0.45 16.56
CA ASN A 37 -6.86 0.17 17.76
C ASN A 37 -6.74 1.42 18.66
N ASN A 38 -7.84 1.77 19.36
CA ASN A 38 -7.97 3.00 20.16
C ASN A 38 -7.82 4.30 19.36
N SER A 39 -8.00 4.25 18.04
CA SER A 39 -7.86 5.41 17.17
C SER A 39 -8.81 5.35 15.96
N LEU A 40 -9.10 6.52 15.40
CA LEU A 40 -9.76 6.71 14.10
C LEU A 40 -8.74 7.10 13.00
N SER A 41 -7.45 7.08 13.32
CA SER A 41 -6.37 7.42 12.39
C SER A 41 -6.30 6.45 11.23
N ASN A 42 -5.99 6.99 10.05
CA ASN A 42 -5.66 6.20 8.89
C ASN A 42 -4.31 5.50 9.14
N ALA A 43 -4.24 4.21 8.82
CA ALA A 43 -3.03 3.40 8.89
C ALA A 43 -2.15 3.61 7.66
N ILE A 44 -2.64 4.27 6.61
CA ILE A 44 -1.82 4.78 5.52
C ILE A 44 -1.36 6.19 5.90
N GLY A 45 -0.05 6.41 5.98
CA GLY A 45 0.55 7.71 6.29
C GLY A 45 0.07 8.83 5.34
N GLY A 46 -0.02 10.07 5.86
CA GLY A 46 -0.45 11.24 5.08
C GLY A 46 -1.93 11.27 4.66
N LYS A 47 -2.75 10.28 5.04
CA LYS A 47 -4.20 10.22 4.73
C LYS A 47 -5.08 10.65 5.89
N SER A 48 -6.28 11.10 5.57
CA SER A 48 -7.23 11.66 6.53
C SER A 48 -7.74 10.58 7.49
N SER A 49 -7.86 10.95 8.76
CA SER A 49 -8.53 10.14 9.78
C SER A 49 -10.05 10.09 9.52
N LEU A 50 -10.74 9.07 10.06
CA LEU A 50 -12.20 9.07 10.09
C LEU A 50 -12.68 10.19 11.03
N ALA A 51 -13.83 10.77 10.70
CA ALA A 51 -14.53 11.72 11.56
C ALA A 51 -15.80 11.10 12.16
N VAL A 52 -16.30 11.70 13.23
CA VAL A 52 -17.59 11.32 13.83
C VAL A 52 -18.62 12.40 13.52
N ALA A 53 -19.81 12.00 13.08
CA ALA A 53 -20.95 12.91 12.91
C ALA A 53 -21.99 12.70 14.00
N GLY A 54 -22.78 13.74 14.30
CA GLY A 54 -23.94 13.63 15.21
C GLY A 54 -23.63 13.61 16.71
N GLY A 55 -22.36 13.70 17.12
CA GLY A 55 -21.97 13.97 18.51
C GLY A 55 -21.88 12.75 19.44
N TRP A 56 -21.94 11.53 18.90
CA TRP A 56 -21.58 10.32 19.63
C TRP A 56 -20.07 10.26 19.90
N THR A 57 -19.68 9.44 20.88
CA THR A 57 -18.27 9.31 21.30
C THR A 57 -17.77 7.89 21.03
N PRO A 58 -16.65 7.72 20.30
CA PRO A 58 -16.01 6.43 20.10
C PRO A 58 -15.70 5.70 21.41
N SER A 59 -16.02 4.41 21.48
CA SER A 59 -15.69 3.53 22.61
C SER A 59 -14.97 2.30 22.10
N TYR A 60 -13.87 1.92 22.74
CA TYR A 60 -13.05 0.78 22.32
C TYR A 60 -13.15 -0.36 23.33
N VAL A 61 -13.27 -1.58 22.83
CA VAL A 61 -13.42 -2.80 23.65
C VAL A 61 -12.49 -3.91 23.17
N SER A 62 -12.15 -4.83 24.06
CA SER A 62 -11.37 -6.02 23.70
C SER A 62 -12.27 -7.15 23.23
N GLU A 63 -11.99 -7.69 22.05
CA GLU A 63 -12.67 -8.83 21.43
C GLU A 63 -11.67 -9.92 21.07
N THR A 64 -12.16 -11.11 20.70
CA THR A 64 -11.35 -12.20 20.14
C THR A 64 -11.74 -12.44 18.69
N ILE A 65 -10.77 -12.31 17.78
CA ILE A 65 -10.94 -12.52 16.34
C ILE A 65 -10.00 -13.64 15.91
N ALA A 66 -10.54 -14.69 15.31
CA ALA A 66 -9.78 -15.88 14.89
C ALA A 66 -8.87 -16.48 16.01
N GLY A 67 -9.28 -16.35 17.27
CA GLY A 67 -8.53 -16.86 18.44
C GLY A 67 -7.49 -15.90 19.02
N SER A 68 -7.30 -14.72 18.43
CA SER A 68 -6.36 -13.69 18.89
C SER A 68 -7.09 -12.47 19.46
N PRO A 69 -6.56 -11.81 20.50
CA PRO A 69 -7.16 -10.61 21.07
C PRO A 69 -7.01 -9.41 20.11
N ALA A 70 -8.06 -8.61 19.98
CA ALA A 70 -8.09 -7.37 19.20
C ALA A 70 -8.73 -6.25 20.02
N THR A 71 -8.30 -5.00 19.79
CA THR A 71 -9.02 -3.82 20.29
C THR A 71 -9.86 -3.27 19.15
N VAL A 72 -11.16 -3.17 19.35
CA VAL A 72 -12.12 -2.84 18.28
C VAL A 72 -12.97 -1.64 18.68
N LEU A 73 -13.48 -0.90 17.70
CA LEU A 73 -14.44 0.16 17.94
C LEU A 73 -15.83 -0.43 18.16
N SER A 74 -16.47 -0.05 19.25
CA SER A 74 -17.89 -0.28 19.52
C SER A 74 -18.68 0.99 19.22
N PHE A 75 -19.78 0.83 18.48
CA PHE A 75 -20.70 1.91 18.13
C PHE A 75 -22.14 1.54 18.52
N PRO A 76 -22.95 2.52 18.96
CA PRO A 76 -24.35 2.31 19.26
C PRO A 76 -25.16 2.11 17.98
N GLN A 77 -26.46 1.84 18.12
CA GLN A 77 -27.38 2.04 17.01
C GLN A 77 -27.43 3.54 16.72
N PHE A 78 -26.93 3.97 15.57
CA PHE A 78 -26.89 5.38 15.21
C PHE A 78 -28.29 5.96 14.98
N ALA A 79 -28.53 7.12 15.58
CA ALA A 79 -29.70 7.94 15.29
C ALA A 79 -29.53 8.67 13.94
N PRO A 80 -30.62 9.21 13.35
CA PRO A 80 -30.52 10.01 12.14
C PRO A 80 -29.53 11.17 12.32
N GLY A 81 -28.53 11.26 11.44
CA GLY A 81 -27.46 12.26 11.52
C GLY A 81 -26.21 11.83 12.29
N GLU A 82 -26.16 10.62 12.83
CA GLU A 82 -24.97 10.01 13.42
C GLU A 82 -24.31 9.02 12.45
N SER A 83 -22.98 9.01 12.39
CA SER A 83 -22.19 8.15 11.51
C SER A 83 -20.72 8.10 11.94
N ILE A 84 -19.98 7.18 11.33
CA ILE A 84 -18.53 7.31 11.14
C ILE A 84 -18.30 7.81 9.71
N ASP A 85 -17.73 9.00 9.55
CA ASP A 85 -17.49 9.63 8.26
C ASP A 85 -16.13 9.22 7.70
N MET A 86 -16.20 8.47 6.59
CA MET A 86 -15.03 8.06 5.82
C MET A 86 -14.74 9.05 4.70
N PRO A 87 -13.63 9.79 4.76
CA PRO A 87 -13.29 10.77 3.74
C PRO A 87 -12.95 10.11 2.41
N ASN A 88 -13.44 10.69 1.32
CA ASN A 88 -13.00 10.34 -0.03
C ASN A 88 -11.72 11.11 -0.37
N ASP A 89 -10.58 10.68 0.18
CA ASP A 89 -9.24 11.28 -0.02
C ASP A 89 -8.68 11.12 -1.43
N ALA A 90 -9.49 10.63 -2.37
CA ALA A 90 -9.05 10.25 -3.69
C ALA A 90 -9.84 11.02 -4.76
N ASN A 91 -9.14 11.41 -5.82
CA ASN A 91 -9.65 12.20 -6.95
C ASN A 91 -10.91 11.61 -7.63
N THR A 92 -11.53 12.33 -8.56
CA THR A 92 -12.60 11.75 -9.38
C THR A 92 -12.07 10.58 -10.21
N ASN A 93 -12.80 9.46 -10.29
CA ASN A 93 -12.50 8.40 -11.25
C ASN A 93 -13.68 8.17 -12.23
N GLY A 94 -13.39 8.40 -13.51
CA GLY A 94 -14.36 8.24 -14.60
C GLY A 94 -15.23 9.48 -14.90
N PRO A 95 -16.05 9.40 -15.97
CA PRO A 95 -17.02 10.45 -16.33
C PRO A 95 -18.05 10.61 -15.20
N GLY A 96 -18.50 11.83 -14.88
CA GLY A 96 -19.46 12.07 -13.77
C GLY A 96 -19.39 13.45 -13.09
N GLY A 97 -18.32 14.21 -13.32
CA GLY A 97 -18.14 15.56 -12.75
C GLY A 97 -17.51 15.57 -11.36
N THR A 98 -17.15 16.77 -10.89
CA THR A 98 -16.29 16.96 -9.71
C THR A 98 -17.10 17.33 -8.45
N PRO A 99 -16.79 16.75 -7.27
CA PRO A 99 -16.10 15.48 -7.02
C PRO A 99 -17.08 14.29 -6.92
N THR A 100 -16.91 13.28 -7.78
CA THR A 100 -17.60 11.98 -7.71
C THR A 100 -16.64 10.82 -8.02
N ARG A 101 -16.75 9.72 -7.26
CA ARG A 101 -16.04 8.45 -7.45
C ARG A 101 -17.04 7.36 -7.78
N ASN A 102 -16.93 6.80 -8.98
CA ASN A 102 -17.93 5.89 -9.55
C ASN A 102 -17.53 4.43 -9.47
N GLN A 103 -16.22 4.17 -9.40
CA GLN A 103 -15.68 2.82 -9.34
C GLN A 103 -14.85 2.68 -8.05
N TRP A 104 -15.21 1.78 -7.16
CA TRP A 104 -14.57 1.70 -5.85
C TRP A 104 -14.90 0.38 -5.15
N SER A 105 -14.15 0.07 -4.10
CA SER A 105 -14.45 -1.06 -3.21
C SER A 105 -14.27 -0.67 -1.76
N ILE A 106 -15.02 -1.31 -0.89
CA ILE A 106 -14.87 -1.19 0.56
C ILE A 106 -14.79 -2.59 1.18
N VAL A 107 -13.94 -2.73 2.17
CA VAL A 107 -13.78 -3.97 2.94
C VAL A 107 -13.88 -3.60 4.42
N MET A 108 -14.66 -4.35 5.19
CA MET A 108 -14.84 -4.10 6.62
C MET A 108 -14.91 -5.40 7.42
N ASP A 109 -14.20 -5.42 8.55
CA ASP A 109 -14.31 -6.45 9.57
C ASP A 109 -15.34 -5.99 10.59
N VAL A 110 -16.50 -6.62 10.60
CA VAL A 110 -17.65 -6.21 11.42
C VAL A 110 -18.22 -7.38 12.22
N LYS A 111 -18.83 -7.04 13.35
CA LYS A 111 -19.63 -7.94 14.17
C LYS A 111 -20.84 -7.19 14.70
N PHE A 112 -22.04 -7.69 14.42
CA PHE A 112 -23.29 -7.13 14.94
C PHE A 112 -23.88 -8.10 15.97
N PRO A 113 -23.88 -7.77 17.27
CA PRO A 113 -24.43 -8.65 18.30
C PRO A 113 -25.91 -9.00 18.07
N VAL A 114 -26.66 -8.05 17.51
CA VAL A 114 -28.05 -8.21 17.07
C VAL A 114 -28.20 -7.53 15.71
N LEU A 115 -28.89 -8.19 14.78
CA LEU A 115 -29.29 -7.62 13.50
C LEU A 115 -30.75 -7.19 13.55
N ASN A 116 -31.01 -5.95 13.17
CA ASN A 116 -32.37 -5.45 12.94
C ASN A 116 -32.93 -5.95 11.60
N SER A 117 -34.20 -5.63 11.31
CA SER A 117 -34.85 -5.97 10.03
C SER A 117 -34.06 -5.47 8.82
N PHE A 118 -33.38 -4.33 8.98
CA PHE A 118 -32.34 -3.83 8.10
C PHE A 118 -31.22 -3.24 8.96
N THR A 119 -29.98 -3.41 8.49
CA THR A 119 -28.78 -2.86 9.09
C THR A 119 -27.98 -2.20 7.97
N ALA A 120 -28.09 -0.89 7.86
CA ALA A 120 -27.36 -0.07 6.92
C ALA A 120 -25.86 -0.15 7.21
N LEU A 121 -25.08 -0.32 6.16
CA LEU A 121 -23.63 -0.40 6.23
C LEU A 121 -22.99 0.94 5.86
N TRP A 122 -23.59 1.68 4.92
CA TRP A 122 -23.22 3.05 4.63
C TRP A 122 -24.30 3.78 3.82
N GLU A 123 -24.16 5.11 3.76
CA GLU A 123 -24.83 6.03 2.84
C GLU A 123 -23.76 6.89 2.12
N THR A 124 -23.95 7.21 0.84
CA THR A 124 -23.09 8.10 0.02
C THR A 124 -23.68 9.51 -0.19
N GLY A 125 -24.92 9.69 0.26
CA GLY A 125 -25.73 10.89 0.19
C GLY A 125 -25.40 11.93 1.25
N THR A 126 -26.39 12.76 1.58
CA THR A 126 -26.29 13.70 2.69
C THR A 126 -26.85 13.02 3.92
N ILE A 127 -26.01 12.78 4.92
CA ILE A 127 -26.39 12.11 6.16
C ILE A 127 -27.77 12.51 6.68
N GLY A 128 -28.63 11.51 6.89
CA GLY A 128 -30.01 11.72 7.36
C GLY A 128 -30.98 12.27 6.30
N GLY A 129 -30.59 12.23 5.02
CA GLY A 129 -31.36 12.76 3.91
C GLY A 129 -32.01 11.71 2.99
N SER A 130 -31.56 10.46 3.03
CA SER A 130 -32.06 9.35 2.24
C SER A 130 -31.61 8.00 2.80
N ASP A 131 -32.32 6.93 2.41
CA ASP A 131 -32.03 5.54 2.82
C ASP A 131 -30.52 5.22 2.81
N GLY A 132 -30.13 4.19 3.55
CA GLY A 132 -28.84 3.52 3.34
C GLY A 132 -28.61 3.05 1.89
N ASP A 133 -27.35 2.95 1.48
CA ASP A 133 -26.92 2.53 0.14
C ASP A 133 -26.59 1.04 0.03
N TYR A 134 -26.39 0.36 1.16
CA TYR A 134 -26.16 -1.08 1.18
C TYR A 134 -26.46 -1.63 2.58
N PHE A 135 -27.08 -2.80 2.65
CA PHE A 135 -27.67 -3.32 3.89
C PHE A 135 -27.31 -4.78 4.13
N ILE A 136 -27.39 -5.16 5.40
CA ILE A 136 -27.72 -6.52 5.84
C ILE A 136 -29.22 -6.54 6.14
N ASN A 137 -29.99 -7.42 5.49
CA ASN A 137 -31.41 -7.58 5.79
C ASN A 137 -31.63 -8.49 7.02
N GLY A 138 -32.86 -8.57 7.51
CA GLY A 138 -33.21 -9.36 8.71
C GLY A 138 -33.06 -10.88 8.55
N SER A 139 -32.76 -11.37 7.34
CA SER A 139 -32.38 -12.77 7.10
C SER A 139 -30.86 -12.97 7.05
N GLY A 140 -30.07 -11.92 7.27
CA GLY A 140 -28.60 -11.92 7.20
C GLY A 140 -28.04 -11.76 5.78
N GLY A 141 -28.87 -11.55 4.76
CA GLY A 141 -28.40 -11.37 3.38
C GLY A 141 -27.87 -9.95 3.16
N VAL A 142 -26.81 -9.81 2.36
CA VAL A 142 -26.20 -8.52 2.00
C VAL A 142 -26.68 -8.06 0.62
N GLY A 143 -26.95 -6.77 0.46
CA GLY A 143 -27.46 -6.25 -0.81
C GLY A 143 -28.15 -4.89 -0.74
N ILE A 144 -28.81 -4.54 -1.85
CA ILE A 144 -29.64 -3.33 -2.02
C ILE A 144 -30.76 -3.64 -3.03
N ALA A 145 -31.82 -2.82 -3.06
CA ALA A 145 -32.87 -2.84 -4.09
C ALA A 145 -33.56 -4.21 -4.25
N ALA A 146 -33.84 -4.87 -3.12
CA ALA A 146 -34.43 -6.21 -3.04
C ALA A 146 -33.57 -7.33 -3.66
N GLN A 147 -32.30 -7.06 -3.99
CA GLN A 147 -31.33 -8.03 -4.48
C GLN A 147 -30.34 -8.35 -3.36
N TYR A 148 -30.63 -9.43 -2.62
CA TYR A 148 -29.85 -9.86 -1.46
C TYR A 148 -29.31 -11.27 -1.66
N GLY A 149 -28.09 -11.52 -1.20
CA GLY A 149 -27.45 -12.83 -1.21
C GLY A 149 -26.52 -13.05 -0.01
N GLY A 150 -26.00 -14.26 0.13
CA GLY A 150 -25.17 -14.63 1.27
C GLY A 150 -25.92 -14.72 2.61
N PHE A 151 -25.15 -14.86 3.68
CA PHE A 151 -25.67 -14.95 5.04
C PHE A 151 -24.60 -14.50 6.05
N ILE A 152 -24.88 -13.44 6.80
CA ILE A 152 -24.10 -12.98 7.94
C ILE A 152 -24.85 -13.35 9.22
N PRO A 153 -24.29 -14.23 10.07
CA PRO A 153 -24.86 -14.51 11.38
C PRO A 153 -24.62 -13.35 12.35
N ALA A 154 -25.60 -13.10 13.22
CA ALA A 154 -25.40 -12.20 14.35
C ALA A 154 -24.31 -12.74 15.30
N ASP A 155 -23.69 -11.82 16.04
CA ASP A 155 -22.65 -12.07 17.04
C ASP A 155 -21.41 -12.82 16.51
N THR A 156 -21.13 -12.72 15.22
CA THR A 156 -19.97 -13.34 14.57
C THR A 156 -19.13 -12.28 13.86
N TRP A 157 -17.80 -12.39 13.97
CA TRP A 157 -16.88 -11.59 13.18
C TRP A 157 -16.90 -12.05 11.72
N THR A 158 -17.14 -11.12 10.81
CA THR A 158 -17.20 -11.36 9.36
C THR A 158 -16.47 -10.26 8.63
N ARG A 159 -15.70 -10.63 7.59
CA ARG A 159 -15.13 -9.69 6.63
C ARG A 159 -16.12 -9.53 5.48
N LEU A 160 -16.74 -8.35 5.40
CA LEU A 160 -17.57 -7.96 4.28
C LEU A 160 -16.72 -7.19 3.28
N ALA A 161 -16.73 -7.59 2.02
CA ALA A 161 -16.21 -6.76 0.93
C ALA A 161 -17.33 -6.45 -0.05
N VAL A 162 -17.31 -5.23 -0.60
CA VAL A 162 -18.25 -4.79 -1.62
C VAL A 162 -17.52 -4.00 -2.69
N THR A 163 -17.79 -4.33 -3.95
CA THR A 163 -17.22 -3.65 -5.12
C THR A 163 -18.32 -2.96 -5.91
N VAL A 164 -18.09 -1.73 -6.34
CA VAL A 164 -19.04 -0.90 -7.08
C VAL A 164 -18.41 -0.54 -8.42
N ASP A 165 -18.98 -1.03 -9.52
CA ASP A 165 -18.47 -0.79 -10.88
C ASP A 165 -19.54 -0.23 -11.82
N THR A 166 -19.08 0.54 -12.81
CA THR A 166 -19.93 1.14 -13.86
C THR A 166 -19.63 0.57 -15.26
N VAL A 167 -18.82 -0.50 -15.32
CA VAL A 167 -18.29 -1.03 -16.59
C VAL A 167 -19.08 -2.26 -17.01
N THR A 168 -19.43 -3.12 -16.06
CA THR A 168 -20.12 -4.39 -16.31
C THR A 168 -21.52 -4.16 -16.90
N ASN A 169 -22.27 -3.19 -16.35
CA ASN A 169 -23.60 -2.81 -16.84
C ASN A 169 -23.60 -1.34 -17.26
N PRO A 170 -23.51 -1.03 -18.57
CA PRO A 170 -23.52 0.36 -19.02
C PRO A 170 -24.80 1.08 -18.59
N ASN A 171 -24.65 2.26 -17.99
CA ASN A 171 -25.70 3.14 -17.43
C ASN A 171 -26.26 2.77 -16.05
N GLU A 172 -25.84 1.67 -15.44
CA GLU A 172 -26.24 1.27 -14.07
C GLU A 172 -25.00 0.90 -13.26
N TYR A 173 -25.11 0.87 -11.93
CA TYR A 173 -24.05 0.35 -11.08
C TYR A 173 -24.22 -1.15 -10.90
N THR A 174 -23.13 -1.88 -11.05
CA THR A 174 -23.02 -3.28 -10.62
C THR A 174 -22.34 -3.30 -9.26
N ILE A 175 -23.00 -3.89 -8.27
CA ILE A 175 -22.52 -3.95 -6.89
C ILE A 175 -22.38 -5.41 -6.49
N ASN A 176 -21.16 -5.89 -6.31
CA ASN A 176 -20.90 -7.26 -5.88
C ASN A 176 -20.61 -7.29 -4.38
N GLY A 177 -21.20 -8.25 -3.67
CA GLY A 177 -20.98 -8.50 -2.25
C GLY A 177 -20.24 -9.80 -2.01
N TYR A 178 -19.34 -9.79 -1.04
CA TYR A 178 -18.49 -10.92 -0.66
C TYR A 178 -18.42 -11.07 0.86
N ILE A 179 -18.40 -12.30 1.34
CA ILE A 179 -18.32 -12.66 2.75
C ILE A 179 -17.10 -13.56 2.95
N ASP A 180 -16.18 -13.16 3.82
CA ASP A 180 -14.94 -13.88 4.16
C ASP A 180 -14.15 -14.33 2.91
N GLY A 181 -14.03 -13.41 1.96
CA GLY A 181 -13.35 -13.62 0.67
C GLY A 181 -14.17 -14.35 -0.40
N SER A 182 -15.39 -14.82 -0.09
CA SER A 182 -16.24 -15.55 -1.03
C SER A 182 -17.30 -14.64 -1.64
N TYR A 183 -17.47 -14.63 -2.96
CA TYR A 183 -18.56 -13.94 -3.64
C TYR A 183 -19.93 -14.52 -3.22
N VAL A 184 -20.91 -13.66 -2.94
CA VAL A 184 -22.24 -14.09 -2.47
C VAL A 184 -23.43 -13.41 -3.14
N ALA A 185 -23.26 -12.24 -3.74
CA ALA A 185 -24.37 -11.47 -4.31
C ALA A 185 -23.92 -10.49 -5.38
N THR A 186 -24.81 -10.19 -6.34
CA THR A 186 -24.73 -9.01 -7.21
C THR A 186 -26.06 -8.29 -7.18
N ALA A 187 -26.01 -6.97 -7.04
CA ALA A 187 -27.11 -6.07 -7.31
C ALA A 187 -26.79 -5.20 -8.53
N VAL A 188 -27.79 -4.89 -9.35
CA VAL A 188 -27.69 -3.93 -10.46
C VAL A 188 -28.71 -2.85 -10.21
N THR A 189 -28.26 -1.61 -10.01
CA THR A 189 -29.12 -0.52 -9.56
C THR A 189 -28.55 0.87 -9.88
N GLY A 190 -29.39 1.88 -9.72
CA GLY A 190 -28.99 3.28 -9.85
C GLY A 190 -28.67 3.71 -11.28
N VAL A 191 -28.26 4.97 -11.43
CA VAL A 191 -27.89 5.56 -12.73
C VAL A 191 -26.40 5.82 -12.74
N ALA A 192 -25.65 5.09 -13.56
CA ALA A 192 -24.22 5.29 -13.72
C ALA A 192 -23.89 6.11 -14.98
N PRO A 193 -22.82 6.92 -14.97
CA PRO A 193 -22.08 7.35 -13.78
C PRO A 193 -22.73 8.57 -13.11
N GLY A 194 -22.27 8.91 -11.90
CA GLY A 194 -22.66 10.09 -11.13
C GLY A 194 -23.95 9.95 -10.32
N GLY A 195 -24.54 8.74 -10.29
CA GLY A 195 -25.74 8.45 -9.51
C GLY A 195 -25.48 8.36 -8.02
N ARG A 196 -26.47 7.83 -7.31
CA ARG A 196 -26.45 7.73 -5.85
C ARG A 196 -25.24 6.92 -5.36
N GLN A 197 -24.90 5.82 -6.01
CA GLN A 197 -23.80 4.92 -5.62
C GLN A 197 -22.39 5.53 -5.76
N ALA A 198 -22.27 6.72 -6.35
CA ALA A 198 -20.99 7.42 -6.41
C ALA A 198 -20.63 8.07 -5.06
N VAL A 199 -19.38 7.91 -4.63
CA VAL A 199 -18.87 8.59 -3.42
C VAL A 199 -18.54 10.03 -3.75
N ARG A 200 -19.03 10.97 -2.92
CA ARG A 200 -18.75 12.41 -3.07
C ARG A 200 -17.60 12.83 -2.16
N SER A 201 -17.91 13.52 -1.06
CA SER A 201 -16.92 13.93 -0.07
C SER A 201 -16.71 12.87 1.01
N PHE A 202 -17.79 12.18 1.41
CA PHE A 202 -17.75 11.17 2.47
C PHE A 202 -18.56 9.95 2.08
N LEU A 203 -18.20 8.82 2.68
CA LEU A 203 -19.08 7.68 2.90
C LEU A 203 -19.47 7.70 4.38
N HIS A 204 -20.77 7.75 4.67
CA HIS A 204 -21.32 7.79 6.02
C HIS A 204 -21.55 6.34 6.48
N LEU A 205 -20.62 5.77 7.25
CA LEU A 205 -20.69 4.37 7.66
C LEU A 205 -21.73 4.16 8.76
N PHE A 206 -22.44 3.04 8.66
CA PHE A 206 -23.49 2.58 9.58
C PHE A 206 -24.66 3.57 9.78
N ALA A 207 -24.83 4.50 8.84
CA ALA A 207 -25.81 5.57 8.91
C ALA A 207 -27.06 5.25 8.07
N ASP A 208 -28.18 5.81 8.52
CA ASP A 208 -29.48 5.76 7.87
C ASP A 208 -30.37 6.89 8.45
N GLU A 209 -31.38 7.37 7.72
CA GLU A 209 -32.22 8.49 8.11
C GLU A 209 -33.47 8.13 8.91
N ASP A 210 -33.96 6.89 8.83
CA ASP A 210 -35.20 6.48 9.49
C ASP A 210 -35.02 5.34 10.52
N GLY A 211 -33.78 4.91 10.71
CA GLY A 211 -33.35 4.10 11.84
C GLY A 211 -33.09 2.64 11.46
N GLU A 212 -32.90 2.33 10.19
CA GLU A 212 -32.45 1.02 9.68
C GLU A 212 -30.97 0.75 10.02
N THR A 213 -30.53 1.11 11.22
CA THR A 213 -29.18 0.89 11.75
C THR A 213 -29.20 -0.20 12.83
N SER A 214 -28.05 -0.80 13.12
CA SER A 214 -27.85 -1.70 14.27
C SER A 214 -26.60 -1.28 15.05
N ALA A 215 -26.59 -1.52 16.36
CA ALA A 215 -25.37 -1.40 17.17
C ALA A 215 -24.36 -2.49 16.78
N GLY A 216 -23.07 -2.16 16.82
CA GLY A 216 -22.06 -3.09 16.33
C GLY A 216 -20.65 -2.84 16.84
N LEU A 217 -19.76 -3.69 16.33
CA LEU A 217 -18.33 -3.68 16.53
C LEU A 217 -17.67 -3.66 15.15
N VAL A 218 -16.62 -2.85 15.00
CA VAL A 218 -15.79 -2.80 13.78
C VAL A 218 -14.32 -2.87 14.16
N ASN A 219 -13.61 -3.82 13.57
CA ASN A 219 -12.18 -4.04 13.81
C ASN A 219 -11.34 -3.33 12.75
N SER A 220 -11.79 -3.33 11.50
CA SER A 220 -11.09 -2.63 10.43
C SER A 220 -12.00 -2.23 9.30
N VAL A 221 -11.66 -1.14 8.61
CA VAL A 221 -12.25 -0.72 7.33
C VAL A 221 -11.11 -0.38 6.38
N ALA A 222 -11.19 -0.83 5.13
CA ALA A 222 -10.32 -0.41 4.05
C ALA A 222 -11.15 0.06 2.86
N PHE A 223 -10.73 1.18 2.27
CA PHE A 223 -11.36 1.77 1.10
C PHE A 223 -10.39 1.71 -0.07
N TYR A 224 -10.89 1.30 -1.23
CA TYR A 224 -10.13 1.14 -2.45
C TYR A 224 -10.72 2.04 -3.53
N GLY A 225 -9.85 2.84 -4.15
CA GLY A 225 -10.18 3.74 -5.24
C GLY A 225 -10.44 3.05 -6.58
N SER A 226 -10.51 1.72 -6.57
CA SER A 226 -10.72 0.85 -7.72
C SER A 226 -11.70 -0.27 -7.37
N VAL A 227 -12.12 -1.01 -8.39
CA VAL A 227 -12.92 -2.24 -8.26
C VAL A 227 -11.94 -3.38 -8.00
N LEU A 228 -11.99 -4.00 -6.83
CA LEU A 228 -11.21 -5.19 -6.51
C LEU A 228 -11.71 -6.38 -7.35
N SER A 229 -10.79 -7.23 -7.80
CA SER A 229 -11.18 -8.49 -8.45
C SER A 229 -11.68 -9.52 -7.43
N ASP A 230 -12.43 -10.53 -7.89
CA ASP A 230 -12.81 -11.69 -7.05
C ASP A 230 -11.59 -12.32 -6.36
N SER A 231 -10.46 -12.36 -7.08
CA SER A 231 -9.21 -12.94 -6.59
C SER A 231 -8.58 -12.10 -5.47
N ASP A 232 -8.62 -10.78 -5.61
CA ASP A 232 -8.12 -9.86 -4.60
C ASP A 232 -8.97 -9.95 -3.33
N VAL A 233 -10.30 -10.00 -3.47
CA VAL A 233 -11.21 -10.18 -2.34
C VAL A 233 -11.02 -11.55 -1.67
N SER A 234 -10.85 -12.61 -2.45
CA SER A 234 -10.54 -13.96 -1.95
C SER A 234 -9.24 -14.00 -1.15
N ALA A 235 -8.20 -13.31 -1.62
CA ALA A 235 -6.92 -13.22 -0.90
C ALA A 235 -7.08 -12.55 0.47
N LEU A 236 -7.94 -11.53 0.60
CA LEU A 236 -8.21 -10.88 1.90
C LEU A 236 -8.80 -11.84 2.93
N GLY A 237 -9.47 -12.92 2.53
CA GLY A 237 -9.99 -13.96 3.43
C GLY A 237 -10.99 -13.45 4.47
N GLY A 238 -10.96 -14.07 5.66
CA GLY A 238 -11.79 -13.67 6.81
C GLY A 238 -11.12 -12.62 7.71
N PRO A 239 -11.84 -12.14 8.74
CA PRO A 239 -11.33 -11.11 9.66
C PRO A 239 -10.20 -11.66 10.54
N THR A 240 -9.23 -10.80 10.86
CA THR A 240 -8.12 -11.14 11.76
C THR A 240 -7.98 -10.10 12.86
N ALA A 241 -7.35 -10.47 13.98
CA ALA A 241 -7.10 -9.51 15.06
C ALA A 241 -6.17 -8.33 14.66
N ALA A 242 -5.38 -8.49 13.60
CA ALA A 242 -4.55 -7.42 13.05
C ALA A 242 -5.33 -6.43 12.17
N GLY A 243 -6.56 -6.79 11.76
CA GLY A 243 -7.38 -6.00 10.84
C GLY A 243 -7.04 -6.25 9.37
N ILE A 244 -7.21 -5.20 8.56
CA ILE A 244 -6.83 -5.21 7.15
C ILE A 244 -5.44 -4.58 7.05
N ALA A 245 -4.55 -5.24 6.31
CA ALA A 245 -3.21 -4.72 6.09
C ALA A 245 -3.27 -3.45 5.21
N SER A 246 -2.47 -2.44 5.56
CA SER A 246 -2.23 -1.30 4.68
C SER A 246 -1.11 -1.62 3.71
N SER A 247 -1.27 -1.20 2.45
CA SER A 247 -0.13 -1.03 1.55
C SER A 247 0.80 0.03 2.12
N PRO A 248 2.11 -0.24 2.18
CA PRO A 248 3.03 0.77 2.63
C PRO A 248 2.98 2.02 1.74
N ASN A 249 2.96 3.22 2.33
CA ASN A 249 2.96 4.49 1.60
C ASN A 249 4.36 4.77 1.01
N GLN A 250 4.74 4.04 -0.04
CA GLN A 250 6.05 4.17 -0.67
C GLN A 250 6.14 5.48 -1.47
N ALA A 251 6.87 6.46 -0.94
CA ALA A 251 7.09 7.76 -1.55
C ALA A 251 8.26 7.78 -2.56
N GLY A 252 9.13 6.77 -2.54
CA GLY A 252 10.16 6.59 -3.55
C GLY A 252 10.73 5.17 -3.61
N LEU A 253 11.15 4.77 -4.81
CA LEU A 253 11.85 3.51 -5.04
C LEU A 253 12.90 3.68 -6.14
N TRP A 254 14.15 3.37 -5.85
CA TRP A 254 15.27 3.50 -6.79
C TRP A 254 16.00 2.18 -6.92
N ASN A 255 15.98 1.63 -8.13
CA ASN A 255 16.83 0.51 -8.52
C ASN A 255 18.09 1.09 -9.17
N LEU A 256 19.18 1.13 -8.42
CA LEU A 256 20.41 1.87 -8.78
C LEU A 256 21.33 1.02 -9.67
N ASN A 257 20.73 0.36 -10.65
CA ASN A 257 21.39 -0.64 -11.50
C ASN A 257 21.87 -0.11 -12.85
N ASN A 258 21.46 1.10 -13.25
CA ASN A 258 22.04 1.85 -14.37
C ASN A 258 21.47 3.29 -14.47
N GLY A 259 21.12 3.89 -13.34
CA GLY A 259 20.49 5.20 -13.32
C GLY A 259 20.04 5.59 -11.92
N LEU A 260 19.66 6.86 -11.80
CA LEU A 260 19.14 7.46 -10.56
C LEU A 260 17.62 7.66 -10.61
N ASN A 261 16.95 7.07 -11.60
CA ASN A 261 15.52 7.27 -11.82
C ASN A 261 14.69 6.63 -10.69
N ASN A 262 13.63 7.33 -10.31
CA ASN A 262 12.61 6.75 -9.44
C ASN A 262 11.74 5.80 -10.27
N SER A 263 11.52 4.61 -9.73
CA SER A 263 10.71 3.55 -10.35
C SER A 263 9.22 3.82 -10.17
N ILE A 264 8.84 4.70 -9.23
CA ILE A 264 7.47 5.16 -9.05
C ILE A 264 7.17 6.25 -10.09
N ALA A 265 6.16 6.00 -10.92
CA ALA A 265 5.77 6.91 -11.98
C ALA A 265 5.42 8.31 -11.46
N GLY A 266 5.96 9.34 -12.09
CA GLY A 266 5.72 10.75 -11.73
C GLY A 266 6.57 11.28 -10.58
N LYS A 267 7.40 10.44 -9.94
CA LYS A 267 8.33 10.85 -8.88
C LYS A 267 9.72 11.20 -9.45
N ALA A 268 10.40 12.14 -8.81
CA ALA A 268 11.70 12.67 -9.21
C ALA A 268 12.84 11.66 -8.95
N ALA A 269 13.83 11.69 -9.85
CA ALA A 269 15.10 10.97 -9.72
C ALA A 269 15.97 11.52 -8.58
N MET A 270 16.91 10.70 -8.10
CA MET A 270 17.99 11.16 -7.21
C MET A 270 19.00 12.04 -7.97
N ALA A 271 19.75 12.85 -7.24
CA ALA A 271 20.79 13.72 -7.80
C ALA A 271 22.18 13.41 -7.20
N ALA A 272 23.21 13.39 -8.05
CA ALA A 272 24.59 13.33 -7.61
C ALA A 272 25.13 14.75 -7.39
N ILE A 273 25.55 15.06 -6.17
CA ILE A 273 25.96 16.42 -5.75
C ILE A 273 27.47 16.53 -5.57
N GLY A 274 28.06 17.70 -5.83
CA GLY A 274 29.48 17.93 -5.54
C GLY A 274 30.45 17.44 -6.62
N GLY A 275 29.95 17.26 -7.85
CA GLY A 275 30.78 16.99 -9.03
C GLY A 275 31.35 15.58 -9.13
N TRP A 276 30.91 14.63 -8.30
CA TRP A 276 31.19 13.21 -8.53
C TRP A 276 30.25 12.64 -9.60
N THR A 277 30.71 11.61 -10.30
CA THR A 277 29.94 10.97 -11.36
C THR A 277 29.57 9.54 -10.94
N PRO A 278 28.27 9.18 -10.94
CA PRO A 278 27.82 7.81 -10.71
C PRO A 278 28.56 6.79 -11.57
N THR A 279 29.10 5.76 -10.93
CA THR A 279 29.79 4.65 -11.60
C THR A 279 29.12 3.34 -11.20
N TYR A 280 28.86 2.47 -12.18
CA TYR A 280 28.16 1.21 -11.96
C TYR A 280 29.12 0.04 -12.12
N LEU A 281 29.03 -0.92 -11.20
CA LEU A 281 29.88 -2.11 -11.14
C LEU A 281 29.01 -3.37 -11.11
N ASN A 282 29.58 -4.50 -11.52
CA ASN A 282 28.96 -5.81 -11.29
C ASN A 282 29.42 -6.35 -9.94
N ASP A 283 28.48 -6.78 -9.10
CA ASP A 283 28.74 -7.53 -7.87
C ASP A 283 27.76 -8.71 -7.76
N THR A 284 27.86 -9.49 -6.69
CA THR A 284 26.97 -10.62 -6.40
C THR A 284 26.24 -10.40 -5.09
N ILE A 285 24.91 -10.40 -5.13
CA ILE A 285 24.03 -10.28 -3.94
C ILE A 285 23.33 -11.61 -3.75
N ALA A 286 23.50 -12.23 -2.58
CA ALA A 286 22.94 -13.55 -2.26
C ALA A 286 23.20 -14.65 -3.32
N GLY A 287 24.34 -14.57 -4.02
CA GLY A 287 24.71 -15.52 -5.09
C GLY A 287 24.21 -15.15 -6.49
N SER A 288 23.40 -14.10 -6.63
CA SER A 288 22.87 -13.61 -7.90
C SER A 288 23.65 -12.38 -8.40
N PRO A 289 23.95 -12.29 -9.71
CA PRO A 289 24.64 -11.12 -10.26
C PRO A 289 23.75 -9.88 -10.21
N ALA A 290 24.33 -8.74 -9.86
CA ALA A 290 23.67 -7.43 -9.83
C ALA A 290 24.59 -6.34 -10.40
N THR A 291 24.00 -5.38 -11.12
CA THR A 291 24.67 -4.11 -11.42
C THR A 291 24.31 -3.13 -10.31
N VAL A 292 25.32 -2.51 -9.70
CA VAL A 292 25.15 -1.68 -8.49
C VAL A 292 25.87 -0.35 -8.64
N LEU A 293 25.35 0.69 -7.99
CA LEU A 293 25.98 2.01 -7.95
C LEU A 293 27.12 2.00 -6.93
N SER A 294 28.31 2.40 -7.37
CA SER A 294 29.47 2.66 -6.53
C SER A 294 29.59 4.15 -6.22
N PHE A 295 29.95 4.45 -4.98
CA PHE A 295 30.24 5.79 -4.52
C PHE A 295 31.55 5.83 -3.70
N PRO A 296 32.34 6.90 -3.80
CA PRO A 296 33.53 7.09 -2.96
C PRO A 296 33.13 7.45 -1.54
N ALA A 297 34.11 7.51 -0.62
CA ALA A 297 33.92 8.26 0.62
C ALA A 297 33.71 9.74 0.23
N PHE A 298 32.51 10.24 0.45
CA PHE A 298 32.15 11.59 0.04
C PHE A 298 32.87 12.66 0.86
N THR A 299 33.22 13.76 0.21
CA THR A 299 33.62 14.99 0.91
C THR A 299 32.38 15.70 1.46
N ASN A 300 32.57 16.72 2.30
CA ASN A 300 31.52 17.59 2.83
C ASN A 300 30.79 18.50 1.82
N THR A 301 30.93 18.19 0.54
CA THR A 301 30.20 18.84 -0.56
C THR A 301 29.56 17.82 -1.48
N GLN A 302 29.69 16.53 -1.18
CA GLN A 302 29.27 15.42 -2.02
C GLN A 302 28.24 14.56 -1.27
N SER A 303 27.26 14.08 -2.03
CA SER A 303 26.19 13.22 -1.55
C SER A 303 25.47 12.58 -2.74
N LEU A 304 24.67 11.57 -2.42
CA LEU A 304 23.56 11.15 -3.28
C LEU A 304 22.27 11.72 -2.69
N ASP A 305 21.68 12.72 -3.33
CA ASP A 305 20.50 13.41 -2.84
C ASP A 305 19.24 12.66 -3.20
N MET A 306 18.50 12.25 -2.17
CA MET A 306 17.16 11.70 -2.28
C MET A 306 16.14 12.82 -2.10
N PRO A 307 15.31 13.14 -3.10
CA PRO A 307 14.25 14.14 -2.95
C PRO A 307 13.17 13.64 -1.97
N ASN A 308 12.76 14.50 -1.04
CA ASN A 308 11.60 14.25 -0.20
C ASN A 308 10.33 14.38 -1.04
N GLN A 309 9.64 13.26 -1.21
CA GLN A 309 8.41 13.18 -2.00
C GLN A 309 7.24 12.63 -1.18
N ALA A 310 7.41 12.62 0.14
CA ALA A 310 6.39 12.37 1.14
C ALA A 310 5.47 13.60 1.27
N ILE A 311 4.30 13.41 1.87
CA ILE A 311 3.44 14.50 2.27
C ILE A 311 3.92 15.01 3.64
N PRO A 312 4.16 16.31 3.83
CA PRO A 312 4.44 16.85 5.16
C PRO A 312 3.33 16.49 6.15
N ASP A 313 3.72 16.04 7.34
CA ASP A 313 2.85 15.47 8.38
C ASP A 313 2.94 16.23 9.71
N ASP A 314 3.48 17.45 9.66
CA ASP A 314 3.68 18.31 10.81
C ASP A 314 2.37 18.88 11.37
N THR A 315 2.24 18.82 12.69
CA THR A 315 1.14 19.50 13.39
C THR A 315 1.42 21.00 13.45
N GLY A 316 0.89 21.77 12.49
CA GLY A 316 0.74 23.24 12.61
C GLY A 316 1.87 24.13 12.06
N ILE A 317 2.90 23.55 11.45
CA ILE A 317 3.79 24.20 10.45
C ILE A 317 3.62 23.34 9.16
N PRO A 318 3.88 23.81 7.92
CA PRO A 318 3.55 23.01 6.73
C PRO A 318 4.77 22.70 5.82
N THR A 319 5.86 22.11 6.33
CA THR A 319 7.07 21.88 5.51
C THR A 319 7.89 20.63 5.81
N THR A 320 7.58 19.82 6.83
CA THR A 320 8.45 18.69 7.21
C THR A 320 7.75 17.35 7.27
N THR A 321 8.49 16.27 6.97
CA THR A 321 8.08 14.88 7.19
C THR A 321 8.75 14.34 8.46
N ASN A 322 7.95 13.88 9.41
CA ASN A 322 8.33 13.48 10.78
C ASN A 322 8.11 11.99 11.05
N LEU A 323 7.29 11.33 10.22
CA LEU A 323 6.96 9.93 10.28
C LEU A 323 7.37 9.29 8.95
N TRP A 324 8.56 8.70 8.90
CA TRP A 324 9.09 8.15 7.66
C TRP A 324 9.99 6.96 7.88
N SER A 325 10.17 6.17 6.82
CA SER A 325 11.08 5.03 6.83
C SER A 325 11.90 5.00 5.56
N ILE A 326 13.15 4.56 5.68
CA ILE A 326 14.04 4.33 4.55
C ILE A 326 14.60 2.93 4.63
N VAL A 327 14.70 2.26 3.48
CA VAL A 327 15.27 0.93 3.34
C VAL A 327 16.31 1.01 2.24
N MET A 328 17.50 0.46 2.46
CA MET A 328 18.58 0.48 1.48
C MET A 328 19.32 -0.86 1.46
N ASP A 329 19.60 -1.35 0.26
CA ASP A 329 20.52 -2.46 0.05
C ASP A 329 21.91 -1.89 -0.19
N VAL A 330 22.81 -2.06 0.78
CA VAL A 330 24.15 -1.46 0.78
C VAL A 330 25.23 -2.49 1.10
N LYS A 331 26.45 -2.19 0.66
CA LYS A 331 27.67 -2.90 1.02
C LYS A 331 28.80 -1.90 1.18
N PHE A 332 29.43 -1.89 2.34
CA PHE A 332 30.64 -1.11 2.62
C PHE A 332 31.84 -2.05 2.69
N PRO A 333 32.79 -2.00 1.74
CA PRO A 333 33.97 -2.90 1.77
C PRO A 333 34.78 -2.80 3.06
N THR A 334 34.85 -1.61 3.64
CA THR A 334 35.45 -1.32 4.95
C THR A 334 34.66 -0.21 5.62
N LEU A 335 34.47 -0.32 6.93
CA LEU A 335 33.82 0.73 7.72
C LEU A 335 34.86 1.71 8.28
N GLY A 336 34.49 2.99 8.35
CA GLY A 336 35.22 4.01 9.10
C GLY A 336 34.84 3.96 10.59
N GLY A 337 35.48 4.81 11.41
CA GLY A 337 35.05 4.97 12.81
C GLY A 337 33.57 5.36 12.90
N PHE A 338 33.17 6.26 11.99
CA PHE A 338 31.79 6.56 11.66
C PHE A 338 31.58 6.48 10.14
N THR A 339 30.45 5.92 9.75
CA THR A 339 30.00 5.82 8.36
C THR A 339 28.57 6.35 8.31
N SER A 340 28.41 7.59 7.88
CA SER A 340 27.11 8.24 7.69
C SER A 340 26.27 7.46 6.67
N LEU A 341 25.01 7.20 7.02
CA LEU A 341 24.00 6.67 6.11
C LEU A 341 23.20 7.81 5.47
N PHE A 342 22.85 8.83 6.26
CA PHE A 342 22.13 10.00 5.75
C PHE A 342 22.28 11.24 6.65
N ASN A 343 22.10 12.39 6.01
CA ASN A 343 22.04 13.72 6.58
C ASN A 343 20.77 14.46 6.10
N SER A 344 19.98 15.07 6.97
CA SER A 344 18.72 15.78 6.71
C SER A 344 18.89 17.29 6.63
N ASP A 345 20.08 17.80 6.93
CA ASP A 345 20.43 19.22 6.95
C ASP A 345 21.71 19.47 6.13
N SER A 346 22.33 20.64 6.28
CA SER A 346 23.43 21.07 5.45
C SER A 346 24.68 20.21 5.59
N LEU A 347 25.08 19.57 4.48
CA LEU A 347 26.37 18.87 4.33
C LEU A 347 27.61 19.71 4.68
N ALA A 348 27.50 21.04 4.73
CA ALA A 348 28.63 21.92 5.02
C ALA A 348 28.74 22.30 6.51
N ALA A 349 27.72 22.02 7.32
CA ALA A 349 27.60 22.60 8.65
C ALA A 349 26.92 21.70 9.70
N ALA A 350 26.27 20.62 9.30
CA ALA A 350 25.45 19.81 10.17
C ALA A 350 25.91 18.35 10.12
N ASP A 351 26.14 17.79 11.31
CA ASP A 351 26.39 16.37 11.57
C ASP A 351 25.40 15.49 10.83
N GLY A 352 25.83 14.32 10.35
CA GLY A 352 24.90 13.29 9.89
C GLY A 352 23.89 12.91 10.98
N GLU A 353 22.74 12.35 10.60
CA GLU A 353 21.80 11.84 11.60
C GLU A 353 22.18 10.42 12.00
N TYR A 354 22.29 9.51 11.04
CA TYR A 354 22.32 8.08 11.35
C TYR A 354 23.53 7.40 10.75
N PHE A 355 24.22 6.61 11.58
CA PHE A 355 25.54 6.09 11.27
C PHE A 355 25.65 4.59 11.51
N ILE A 356 26.65 3.99 10.86
CA ILE A 356 27.33 2.78 11.34
C ILE A 356 28.59 3.23 12.09
N ARG A 357 28.75 2.80 13.34
CA ARG A 357 29.94 3.10 14.18
C ARG A 357 30.82 1.87 14.39
N ASP A 358 32.08 1.94 14.00
CA ASP A 358 33.11 0.94 14.31
C ASP A 358 34.00 1.40 15.47
N ASP A 359 33.76 0.85 16.67
CA ASP A 359 34.59 1.11 17.86
C ASP A 359 35.90 0.30 17.88
N SER A 360 36.04 -0.72 17.01
CA SER A 360 37.21 -1.60 16.97
C SER A 360 38.38 -1.00 16.19
N GLY A 361 38.08 -0.12 15.22
CA GLY A 361 39.05 0.43 14.26
C GLY A 361 39.58 -0.60 13.26
N ALA A 362 39.00 -1.81 13.22
CA ALA A 362 39.39 -2.85 12.27
C ALA A 362 38.68 -2.70 10.92
N GLY A 363 37.61 -1.91 10.85
CA GLY A 363 36.79 -1.68 9.67
C GLY A 363 35.94 -2.88 9.26
N LEU A 364 35.76 -3.86 10.16
CA LEU A 364 35.10 -5.14 9.86
C LEU A 364 33.65 -5.22 10.35
N PHE A 365 33.34 -4.55 11.47
CA PHE A 365 32.02 -4.57 12.08
C PHE A 365 31.68 -3.20 12.62
N GLY A 366 30.41 -2.83 12.56
CA GLY A 366 29.91 -1.63 13.21
C GLY A 366 28.51 -1.81 13.76
N SER A 367 28.04 -0.83 14.51
CA SER A 367 26.72 -0.81 15.13
C SER A 367 25.90 0.36 14.60
N LEU A 368 24.58 0.18 14.47
CA LEU A 368 23.67 1.22 13.94
C LEU A 368 23.22 2.15 15.06
N GLY A 369 23.19 3.45 14.80
CA GLY A 369 22.73 4.40 15.80
C GLY A 369 22.88 5.88 15.47
N ILE A 370 22.39 6.67 16.44
CA ILE A 370 22.44 8.14 16.51
C ILE A 370 22.53 8.53 17.99
N SER A 371 23.01 9.74 18.29
CA SER A 371 22.98 10.32 19.65
C SER A 371 23.65 9.45 20.72
N ALA A 372 24.84 8.90 20.40
CA ALA A 372 25.61 7.99 21.26
C ALA A 372 24.92 6.66 21.61
N GLN A 373 23.76 6.36 21.01
CA GLN A 373 23.01 5.12 21.19
C GLN A 373 23.20 4.22 19.98
N TYR A 374 24.11 3.25 20.10
CA TYR A 374 24.49 2.34 19.01
C TYR A 374 24.34 0.89 19.44
N ALA A 375 23.72 0.08 18.59
CA ALA A 375 23.49 -1.35 18.83
C ALA A 375 23.42 -2.14 17.52
N GLY A 376 23.36 -3.46 17.64
CA GLY A 376 23.34 -4.36 16.49
C GLY A 376 24.71 -4.54 15.85
N VAL A 377 24.74 -5.29 14.76
CA VAL A 377 25.97 -5.61 14.01
C VAL A 377 25.70 -5.47 12.53
N VAL A 378 26.50 -4.64 11.88
CA VAL A 378 26.67 -4.57 10.42
C VAL A 378 28.07 -5.08 10.11
N GLU A 379 28.16 -6.03 9.19
CA GLU A 379 29.44 -6.61 8.75
C GLU A 379 29.91 -5.90 7.47
N ALA A 380 31.18 -5.51 7.43
CA ALA A 380 31.82 -4.97 6.24
C ALA A 380 31.97 -6.04 5.14
N ASP A 381 32.06 -5.60 3.89
CA ASP A 381 32.16 -6.43 2.69
C ASP A 381 30.99 -7.43 2.51
N LYS A 382 29.87 -7.19 3.19
CA LYS A 382 28.64 -7.97 3.08
C LYS A 382 27.47 -7.09 2.60
N TRP A 383 26.75 -7.57 1.59
CA TRP A 383 25.46 -6.98 1.21
C TRP A 383 24.47 -7.13 2.35
N THR A 384 23.92 -6.00 2.77
CA THR A 384 23.03 -5.89 3.93
C THR A 384 21.85 -4.99 3.57
N ARG A 385 20.64 -5.42 3.93
CA ARG A 385 19.46 -4.55 3.90
C ARG A 385 19.37 -3.80 5.21
N ILE A 386 19.56 -2.49 5.17
CA ILE A 386 19.40 -1.62 6.32
C ILE A 386 18.07 -0.89 6.19
N ALA A 387 17.21 -1.03 7.19
CA ALA A 387 16.02 -0.19 7.31
C ALA A 387 16.14 0.73 8.53
N VAL A 388 15.69 1.97 8.38
CA VAL A 388 15.62 2.94 9.48
C VAL A 388 14.21 3.54 9.50
N THR A 389 13.58 3.54 10.67
CA THR A 389 12.27 4.18 10.88
C THR A 389 12.41 5.37 11.81
N ILE A 390 11.82 6.51 11.46
CA ILE A 390 11.78 7.76 12.22
C ILE A 390 10.34 8.05 12.64
N ASP A 391 10.08 8.01 13.95
CA ASP A 391 8.75 8.26 14.54
C ASP A 391 8.78 9.52 15.43
N GLY A 392 8.27 10.63 14.91
CA GLY A 392 8.11 11.90 15.63
C GLY A 392 6.78 12.10 16.35
N ALA A 393 5.89 11.10 16.45
CA ALA A 393 4.54 11.28 17.00
C ALA A 393 4.53 11.52 18.53
N GLY A 394 5.58 11.09 19.25
CA GLY A 394 5.62 11.02 20.71
C GLY A 394 6.19 12.25 21.44
N GLY A 395 6.41 13.38 20.77
CA GLY A 395 7.08 14.57 21.33
C GLY A 395 8.61 14.45 21.42
N GLN A 396 9.15 13.25 21.23
CA GLN A 396 10.54 12.95 20.91
C GLN A 396 10.57 12.02 19.69
N TYR A 397 11.69 11.99 18.96
CA TYR A 397 11.85 11.00 17.90
C TYR A 397 12.27 9.66 18.47
N THR A 398 11.59 8.61 18.03
CA THR A 398 12.06 7.23 18.17
C THR A 398 12.67 6.79 16.84
N VAL A 399 13.94 6.40 16.86
CA VAL A 399 14.67 5.93 15.68
C VAL A 399 14.99 4.45 15.85
N LYS A 400 14.57 3.60 14.91
CA LYS A 400 14.90 2.16 14.95
C LYS A 400 15.67 1.76 13.72
N GLY A 401 16.80 1.08 13.92
CA GLY A 401 17.60 0.49 12.86
C GLY A 401 17.37 -1.01 12.78
N TYR A 402 17.29 -1.53 11.57
CA TYR A 402 17.09 -2.95 11.26
C TYR A 402 18.16 -3.44 10.29
N VAL A 403 18.55 -4.70 10.45
CA VAL A 403 19.53 -5.40 9.60
C VAL A 403 18.87 -6.67 9.09
N ASP A 404 18.76 -6.81 7.76
CA ASP A 404 18.19 -7.97 7.08
C ASP A 404 16.80 -8.38 7.64
N GLY A 405 15.95 -7.38 7.89
CA GLY A 405 14.59 -7.55 8.40
C GLY A 405 14.47 -7.66 9.93
N ALA A 406 15.59 -7.78 10.66
CA ALA A 406 15.59 -7.91 12.12
C ALA A 406 15.93 -6.58 12.82
N LEU A 407 15.23 -6.26 13.91
CA LEU A 407 15.53 -5.07 14.72
C LEU A 407 16.94 -5.17 15.31
N ALA A 408 17.77 -4.16 15.04
CA ALA A 408 19.17 -4.11 15.42
C ALA A 408 19.44 -3.05 16.50
N SER A 409 18.75 -1.90 16.43
CA SER A 409 18.96 -0.79 17.36
C SER A 409 17.68 0.01 17.60
N THR A 410 17.65 0.71 18.72
CA THR A 410 16.60 1.68 19.05
C THR A 410 17.26 2.86 19.77
N SER A 411 16.98 4.06 19.28
CA SER A 411 17.47 5.32 19.81
C SER A 411 16.30 6.25 20.06
N THR A 412 16.47 7.18 20.99
CA THR A 412 15.51 8.26 21.25
C THR A 412 16.28 9.57 21.22
N THR A 413 15.83 10.52 20.41
CA THR A 413 16.56 11.75 20.15
C THR A 413 15.76 12.98 20.56
N GLY A 414 16.01 14.12 19.91
CA GLY A 414 15.55 15.44 20.32
C GLY A 414 14.02 15.64 20.30
N THR A 415 13.62 16.91 20.34
CA THR A 415 12.20 17.28 20.38
C THR A 415 11.55 17.02 19.02
N ALA A 416 10.43 16.31 19.03
CA ALA A 416 9.55 16.14 17.88
C ALA A 416 8.24 16.91 18.10
N PRO A 417 7.53 17.33 17.04
CA PRO A 417 7.95 17.26 15.63
C PRO A 417 8.96 18.36 15.26
N ASN A 418 9.40 18.36 14.01
CA ASN A 418 10.27 19.35 13.36
C ASN A 418 11.67 19.46 13.96
N GLY A 419 12.17 18.36 14.53
CA GLY A 419 13.56 18.26 14.96
C GLY A 419 14.50 17.95 13.80
N ARG A 420 15.75 17.64 14.13
CA ARG A 420 16.80 17.32 13.16
C ARG A 420 16.46 16.09 12.32
N GLU A 421 15.69 15.15 12.86
CA GLU A 421 15.32 13.91 12.18
C GLU A 421 14.22 14.09 11.13
N ALA A 422 13.60 15.27 11.05
CA ALA A 422 12.59 15.56 10.05
C ALA A 422 13.23 15.88 8.69
N ILE A 423 12.57 15.49 7.61
CA ILE A 423 13.03 15.81 6.24
C ILE A 423 12.23 17.01 5.72
N ILE A 424 12.92 18.01 5.15
CA ILE A 424 12.29 19.12 4.44
C ILE A 424 12.18 18.76 2.95
N ASP A 425 13.23 19.03 2.17
CA ASP A 425 13.21 18.87 0.72
C ASP A 425 14.07 17.71 0.23
N ILE A 426 15.17 17.42 0.92
CA ILE A 426 16.21 16.48 0.47
C ILE A 426 16.75 15.73 1.69
N LEU A 427 17.02 14.44 1.51
CA LEU A 427 17.87 13.66 2.39
C LEU A 427 19.19 13.37 1.66
N HIS A 428 20.30 13.82 2.22
CA HIS A 428 21.63 13.64 1.66
C HIS A 428 22.19 12.29 2.10
N LEU A 429 22.28 11.31 1.18
CA LEU A 429 22.77 9.98 1.51
C LEU A 429 24.30 9.94 1.52
N PHE A 430 24.84 9.24 2.51
CA PHE A 430 26.28 8.97 2.72
C PHE A 430 27.18 10.20 2.86
N GLY A 431 26.59 11.38 3.00
CA GLY A 431 27.29 12.65 3.17
C GLY A 431 27.40 13.04 4.64
N ASP A 432 28.42 13.83 4.95
CA ASP A 432 28.75 14.31 6.29
C ASP A 432 29.66 15.54 6.18
N GLU A 433 29.63 16.44 7.16
CA GLU A 433 30.31 17.74 7.13
C GLU A 433 31.80 17.70 7.51
N ASP A 434 32.23 16.74 8.31
CA ASP A 434 33.62 16.65 8.79
C ASP A 434 34.35 15.38 8.36
N GLY A 435 33.67 14.53 7.59
CA GLY A 435 34.26 13.43 6.83
C GLY A 435 34.01 12.06 7.44
N GLU A 436 32.97 11.92 8.25
CA GLU A 436 32.46 10.63 8.76
C GLU A 436 31.76 9.82 7.67
N THR A 437 32.42 9.66 6.52
CA THR A 437 31.92 8.96 5.35
C THR A 437 32.78 7.73 5.02
N SER A 438 32.23 6.80 4.24
CA SER A 438 32.95 5.63 3.75
C SER A 438 32.55 5.32 2.33
N ALA A 439 33.47 4.76 1.54
CA ALA A 439 33.16 4.30 0.19
C ALA A 439 32.28 3.06 0.24
N GLY A 440 31.37 2.92 -0.73
CA GLY A 440 30.42 1.82 -0.72
C GLY A 440 29.79 1.51 -2.06
N LEU A 441 28.89 0.54 -2.00
CA LEU A 441 28.01 0.11 -3.06
C LEU A 441 26.57 0.18 -2.56
N ILE A 442 25.65 0.60 -3.41
CA ILE A 442 24.21 0.59 -3.17
C ILE A 442 23.51 -0.04 -4.37
N ASN A 443 22.60 -0.98 -4.12
CA ASN A 443 21.83 -1.65 -5.16
C ASN A 443 20.44 -1.02 -5.32
N SER A 444 19.77 -0.78 -4.20
CA SER A 444 18.42 -0.23 -4.22
C SER A 444 18.11 0.58 -2.96
N LEU A 445 17.13 1.46 -3.07
CA LEU A 445 16.61 2.25 -1.96
C LEU A 445 15.10 2.43 -2.09
N ALA A 446 14.39 2.28 -0.98
CA ALA A 446 12.97 2.62 -0.86
C ALA A 446 12.77 3.63 0.26
N TYR A 447 11.86 4.58 0.03
CA TYR A 447 11.45 5.61 0.97
C TYR A 447 9.94 5.52 1.17
N TYR A 448 9.51 5.52 2.43
CA TYR A 448 8.12 5.39 2.83
C TYR A 448 7.72 6.60 3.66
N ASP A 449 6.60 7.22 3.28
CA ASP A 449 5.93 8.32 3.97
C ASP A 449 5.03 7.76 5.08
N GLU A 450 5.68 6.97 5.95
CA GLU A 450 5.16 6.42 7.19
C GLU A 450 6.28 5.69 7.99
N VAL A 451 5.97 5.35 9.23
CA VAL A 451 6.76 4.44 10.07
C VAL A 451 6.37 2.99 9.76
N LEU A 452 7.23 2.26 9.06
CA LEU A 452 7.02 0.84 8.79
C LEU A 452 6.99 0.03 10.09
N THR A 453 6.10 -0.96 10.14
CA THR A 453 6.05 -1.92 11.25
C THR A 453 7.23 -2.89 11.20
N ALA A 454 7.56 -3.48 12.35
CA ALA A 454 8.62 -4.50 12.41
C ALA A 454 8.29 -5.72 11.52
N ASP A 455 7.02 -6.11 11.42
CA ASP A 455 6.59 -7.22 10.56
C ASP A 455 6.70 -6.87 9.08
N ALA A 456 6.37 -5.63 8.69
CA ALA A 456 6.57 -5.15 7.32
C ALA A 456 8.06 -5.17 6.94
N ILE A 457 8.94 -4.70 7.83
CA ILE A 457 10.39 -4.72 7.60
C ILE A 457 10.93 -6.16 7.56
N ALA A 458 10.45 -7.04 8.44
CA ALA A 458 10.82 -8.46 8.42
C ALA A 458 10.41 -9.15 7.11
N ALA A 459 9.26 -8.79 6.56
CA ALA A 459 8.77 -9.31 5.27
C ALA A 459 9.64 -8.86 4.08
N LEU A 460 10.34 -7.72 4.18
CA LEU A 460 11.30 -7.31 3.15
C LEU A 460 12.55 -8.22 3.11
N GLY A 461 12.88 -8.93 4.20
CA GLY A 461 14.01 -9.86 4.23
C GLY A 461 15.39 -9.20 4.09
N ALA A 462 16.36 -9.97 3.59
CA ALA A 462 17.74 -9.53 3.36
C ALA A 462 17.92 -8.83 2.00
N ALA A 463 19.10 -8.25 1.76
CA ALA A 463 19.43 -7.63 0.48
C ALA A 463 19.31 -8.61 -0.71
N SER A 464 18.77 -8.12 -1.83
CA SER A 464 18.52 -8.93 -3.04
C SER A 464 19.12 -8.27 -4.28
N ALA A 465 19.55 -9.09 -5.25
CA ALA A 465 20.00 -8.63 -6.57
C ALA A 465 18.88 -7.93 -7.35
N THR A 466 17.61 -8.25 -7.08
CA THR A 466 16.45 -7.62 -7.70
C THR A 466 15.99 -6.35 -6.98
N GLY A 467 16.64 -5.99 -5.87
CA GLY A 467 16.38 -4.78 -5.10
C GLY A 467 15.36 -4.97 -3.97
N ILE A 468 14.87 -3.85 -3.45
CA ILE A 468 13.78 -3.81 -2.47
C ILE A 468 12.48 -4.07 -3.23
N PRO A 469 11.73 -5.11 -2.84
CA PRO A 469 10.49 -5.42 -3.53
C PRO A 469 9.57 -4.21 -3.46
N VAL A 470 8.99 -3.85 -4.60
CA VAL A 470 7.82 -2.98 -4.61
C VAL A 470 6.76 -3.74 -3.80
N ALA A 471 5.97 -3.05 -2.98
CA ALA A 471 4.74 -3.63 -2.50
C ALA A 471 3.73 -3.72 -3.66
N THR A 472 4.07 -4.37 -4.77
CA THR A 472 3.18 -4.54 -5.91
C THR A 472 2.09 -5.54 -5.55
N ALA A 473 0.85 -5.19 -5.89
CA ALA A 473 -0.23 -6.18 -5.97
C ALA A 473 0.28 -7.34 -6.82
N SER A 474 0.25 -8.54 -6.24
CA SER A 474 0.63 -9.72 -6.98
C SER A 474 -0.29 -9.86 -8.21
N ASP A 475 0.24 -9.97 -9.41
CA ASP A 475 -0.51 -10.01 -10.67
C ASP A 475 -0.16 -11.29 -11.43
N ALA A 476 -1.15 -12.15 -11.66
CA ALA A 476 -0.95 -13.42 -12.35
C ALA A 476 -1.49 -13.42 -13.79
N ASP A 477 -1.99 -12.29 -14.29
CA ASP A 477 -2.43 -12.10 -15.67
C ASP A 477 -1.25 -11.61 -16.51
N PHE A 478 -0.38 -12.55 -16.87
CA PHE A 478 0.89 -12.25 -17.50
C PHE A 478 0.72 -11.83 -18.97
N ASP A 479 -0.34 -12.25 -19.66
CA ASP A 479 -0.61 -11.75 -21.03
C ASP A 479 -1.48 -10.48 -21.06
N ASN A 480 -1.88 -9.96 -19.89
CA ASN A 480 -2.69 -8.76 -19.69
C ASN A 480 -4.03 -8.82 -20.46
N ASN A 481 -4.60 -10.01 -20.59
CA ASN A 481 -5.88 -10.20 -21.29
C ASN A 481 -7.09 -10.02 -20.36
N GLY A 482 -6.85 -9.77 -19.08
CA GLY A 482 -7.82 -9.56 -18.01
C GLY A 482 -8.21 -10.83 -17.26
N VAL A 483 -7.79 -12.03 -17.68
CA VAL A 483 -8.12 -13.31 -17.02
C VAL A 483 -6.85 -14.04 -16.61
N VAL A 484 -6.87 -14.67 -15.43
CA VAL A 484 -5.79 -15.57 -14.99
C VAL A 484 -6.15 -17.00 -15.35
N ASP A 485 -5.57 -17.52 -16.43
CA ASP A 485 -5.90 -18.83 -16.97
C ASP A 485 -4.66 -19.67 -17.35
N GLY A 486 -4.88 -20.71 -18.18
CA GLY A 486 -3.81 -21.60 -18.61
C GLY A 486 -2.77 -20.94 -19.52
N ALA A 487 -3.09 -19.84 -20.20
CA ALA A 487 -2.15 -19.05 -20.99
C ALA A 487 -1.11 -18.37 -20.10
N ASP A 488 -1.54 -17.84 -18.94
CA ASP A 488 -0.66 -17.29 -17.93
C ASP A 488 0.21 -18.36 -17.29
N PHE A 489 -0.37 -19.53 -16.99
CA PHE A 489 0.44 -20.65 -16.50
C PHE A 489 1.57 -21.00 -17.46
N LEU A 490 1.32 -20.94 -18.77
CA LEU A 490 2.34 -21.18 -19.79
C LEU A 490 3.37 -20.04 -19.89
N LEU A 491 3.01 -18.80 -19.54
CA LEU A 491 3.98 -17.71 -19.41
C LEU A 491 4.88 -17.93 -18.20
N TRP A 492 4.31 -18.16 -17.02
CA TRP A 492 5.08 -18.54 -15.82
C TRP A 492 5.96 -19.77 -16.05
N GLN A 493 5.42 -20.83 -16.65
CA GLN A 493 6.17 -22.06 -16.89
C GLN A 493 7.35 -21.84 -17.86
N ARG A 494 7.22 -20.93 -18.83
CA ARG A 494 8.32 -20.56 -19.73
C ARG A 494 9.38 -19.72 -19.03
N GLY A 495 8.99 -18.89 -18.09
CA GLY A 495 9.89 -18.04 -17.31
C GLY A 495 10.52 -18.74 -16.10
N PHE A 496 9.99 -19.88 -15.65
CA PHE A 496 10.39 -20.53 -14.41
C PHE A 496 11.90 -20.76 -14.29
N GLY A 497 12.49 -20.27 -13.20
CA GLY A 497 13.92 -20.34 -12.92
C GLY A 497 14.75 -19.25 -13.62
N THR A 498 14.11 -18.25 -14.22
CA THR A 498 14.76 -17.08 -14.84
C THR A 498 14.33 -15.78 -14.16
N ASN A 499 15.06 -14.70 -14.45
CA ASN A 499 14.65 -13.36 -14.08
C ASN A 499 13.76 -12.78 -15.18
N GLY A 500 12.71 -12.05 -14.81
CA GLY A 500 11.80 -11.49 -15.81
C GLY A 500 10.81 -10.49 -15.25
N THR A 501 9.97 -9.97 -16.14
CA THR A 501 8.87 -9.06 -15.79
C THR A 501 7.59 -9.84 -15.50
N ASN A 502 6.56 -9.16 -15.03
CA ASN A 502 5.24 -9.74 -14.86
C ASN A 502 4.78 -10.48 -16.12
N ALA A 503 4.90 -9.87 -17.30
CA ALA A 503 4.51 -10.51 -18.56
C ALA A 503 5.29 -11.79 -18.93
N GLN A 504 6.35 -12.09 -18.19
CA GLN A 504 7.16 -13.30 -18.35
C GLN A 504 6.87 -14.35 -17.27
N GLY A 505 6.08 -14.01 -16.24
CA GLY A 505 5.69 -14.91 -15.16
C GLY A 505 5.98 -14.44 -13.74
N ASP A 506 6.45 -13.20 -13.55
CA ASP A 506 6.83 -12.65 -12.25
C ASP A 506 5.60 -12.03 -11.55
N ALA A 507 4.91 -12.86 -10.77
CA ALA A 507 3.60 -12.52 -10.24
C ALA A 507 3.68 -11.64 -8.99
N ASP A 508 4.71 -11.77 -8.16
CA ASP A 508 4.91 -10.85 -7.02
C ASP A 508 5.73 -9.60 -7.40
N GLY A 509 6.22 -9.52 -8.63
CA GLY A 509 7.00 -8.38 -9.11
C GLY A 509 8.41 -8.33 -8.52
N ASN A 510 8.91 -9.44 -7.95
CA ASN A 510 10.22 -9.51 -7.31
C ASN A 510 11.37 -9.72 -8.32
N GLY A 511 11.06 -9.85 -9.62
CA GLY A 511 12.00 -10.04 -10.71
C GLY A 511 12.48 -11.47 -10.91
N LEU A 512 12.01 -12.45 -10.12
CA LEU A 512 12.38 -13.86 -10.13
C LEU A 512 11.16 -14.74 -10.35
N ILE A 513 11.14 -15.48 -11.45
CA ILE A 513 9.99 -16.33 -11.79
C ILE A 513 10.19 -17.71 -11.14
N ASN A 514 9.50 -17.96 -10.04
CA ASN A 514 9.72 -19.07 -9.13
C ASN A 514 8.42 -19.67 -8.56
N ALA A 515 8.54 -20.47 -7.50
CA ALA A 515 7.39 -21.18 -6.91
C ALA A 515 6.41 -20.25 -6.17
N ALA A 516 6.86 -19.06 -5.72
CA ALA A 516 6.03 -18.02 -5.14
C ALA A 516 5.04 -17.48 -6.17
N ASP A 517 5.50 -17.21 -7.40
CA ASP A 517 4.64 -16.75 -8.51
C ASP A 517 3.61 -17.79 -8.90
N LEU A 518 4.00 -19.07 -8.87
CA LEU A 518 3.04 -20.15 -9.09
C LEU A 518 1.98 -20.21 -8.00
N ALA A 519 2.34 -19.94 -6.75
CA ALA A 519 1.39 -19.91 -5.65
C ALA A 519 0.38 -18.78 -5.84
N ILE A 520 0.84 -17.62 -6.32
CA ILE A 520 0.00 -16.48 -6.68
C ILE A 520 -0.90 -16.84 -7.86
N TRP A 521 -0.36 -17.37 -8.96
CA TRP A 521 -1.17 -17.82 -10.10
C TRP A 521 -2.23 -18.83 -9.68
N LYS A 522 -1.89 -19.82 -8.83
CA LYS A 522 -2.86 -20.79 -8.30
C LYS A 522 -3.96 -20.14 -7.47
N SER A 523 -3.65 -19.09 -6.71
CA SER A 523 -4.66 -18.34 -5.96
C SER A 523 -5.56 -17.47 -6.83
N LYS A 524 -5.08 -17.06 -8.01
CA LYS A 524 -5.80 -16.18 -8.93
C LYS A 524 -6.47 -16.90 -10.11
N PHE A 525 -6.13 -18.17 -10.35
CA PHE A 525 -6.63 -18.99 -11.45
C PHE A 525 -8.16 -19.12 -11.44
N GLY A 526 -8.79 -18.73 -12.55
CA GLY A 526 -10.24 -18.84 -12.76
C GLY A 526 -11.07 -17.64 -12.28
N GLY A 527 -10.43 -16.51 -11.92
CA GLY A 527 -11.11 -15.23 -11.66
C GLY A 527 -11.79 -14.66 -12.91
N ALA A 528 -12.89 -13.91 -12.72
CA ALA A 528 -13.58 -13.22 -13.80
C ALA A 528 -12.72 -12.09 -14.42
N PRO A 529 -12.92 -11.72 -15.71
CA PRO A 529 -12.06 -10.76 -16.37
C PRO A 529 -12.06 -9.39 -15.70
N SER A 530 -10.90 -8.85 -15.30
CA SER A 530 -10.76 -7.41 -15.03
C SER A 530 -10.63 -6.68 -16.35
N VAL A 531 -11.67 -5.94 -16.75
CA VAL A 531 -11.66 -5.19 -18.01
C VAL A 531 -10.64 -4.04 -17.90
N ALA A 532 -9.55 -4.12 -18.65
CA ALA A 532 -8.59 -3.03 -18.78
C ALA A 532 -9.32 -1.75 -19.27
N ALA A 533 -9.10 -0.64 -18.58
CA ALA A 533 -9.58 0.66 -19.03
C ALA A 533 -8.91 1.00 -20.38
N VAL A 534 -9.69 0.90 -21.46
CA VAL A 534 -9.25 1.35 -22.78
C VAL A 534 -9.06 2.86 -22.69
N GLY A 535 -7.80 3.29 -22.59
CA GLY A 535 -7.46 4.71 -22.64
C GLY A 535 -8.11 5.33 -23.86
N SER A 536 -8.83 6.44 -23.67
CA SER A 536 -9.47 7.16 -24.77
C SER A 536 -8.42 7.46 -25.84
N VAL A 537 -8.50 6.77 -26.97
CA VAL A 537 -7.70 7.07 -28.15
C VAL A 537 -8.05 8.52 -28.53
N PRO A 538 -7.08 9.45 -28.54
CA PRO A 538 -7.34 10.80 -29.02
C PRO A 538 -7.81 10.68 -30.48
N GLU A 539 -9.05 11.06 -30.78
CA GLU A 539 -9.55 11.02 -32.14
C GLU A 539 -8.64 11.87 -33.05
N PRO A 540 -8.02 11.30 -34.10
CA PRO A 540 -7.20 12.08 -35.01
C PRO A 540 -8.09 12.92 -35.93
N ALA A 541 -7.94 14.24 -35.85
CA ALA A 541 -8.06 15.19 -36.95
C ALA A 541 -9.35 15.24 -37.81
N ALA A 542 -10.47 14.60 -37.43
CA ALA A 542 -11.74 14.70 -38.17
C ALA A 542 -12.23 16.15 -38.28
N TRP A 543 -12.06 16.94 -37.21
CA TRP A 543 -12.33 18.37 -37.18
C TRP A 543 -11.37 19.18 -38.07
N ALA A 544 -10.11 18.79 -38.15
CA ALA A 544 -9.13 19.44 -39.02
C ALA A 544 -9.43 19.17 -40.51
N LEU A 545 -9.85 17.94 -40.86
CA LEU A 545 -10.29 17.59 -42.21
C LEU A 545 -11.61 18.30 -42.59
N ALA A 546 -12.55 18.42 -41.66
CA ALA A 546 -13.79 19.18 -41.86
C ALA A 546 -13.52 20.68 -42.05
N ALA A 547 -12.59 21.26 -41.27
CA ALA A 547 -12.20 22.66 -41.41
C ALA A 547 -11.47 22.94 -42.73
N VAL A 548 -10.60 22.02 -43.18
CA VAL A 548 -9.93 22.12 -44.49
C VAL A 548 -10.95 21.99 -45.63
N ALA A 549 -11.89 21.05 -45.56
CA ALA A 549 -12.96 20.88 -46.55
C ALA A 549 -13.85 22.14 -46.64
N ALA A 550 -14.21 22.74 -45.50
CA ALA A 550 -14.96 23.98 -45.45
C ALA A 550 -14.18 25.17 -46.07
N ALA A 551 -12.88 25.28 -45.81
CA ALA A 551 -12.03 26.32 -46.38
C ALA A 551 -11.88 26.19 -47.92
N VAL A 552 -11.81 24.96 -48.44
CA VAL A 552 -11.78 24.67 -49.88
C VAL A 552 -13.13 24.99 -50.55
N ALA A 553 -14.25 24.71 -49.87
CA ALA A 553 -15.60 25.04 -50.36
C ALA A 553 -15.85 26.57 -50.41
N VAL A 554 -15.36 27.33 -49.43
CA VAL A 554 -15.51 28.80 -49.39
C VAL A 554 -14.61 29.48 -50.43
N SER A 555 -13.37 29.02 -50.61
CA SER A 555 -12.44 29.59 -51.61
C SER A 555 -12.87 29.30 -53.06
N SER A 556 -13.44 28.12 -53.33
CA SER A 556 -14.00 27.79 -54.65
C SER A 556 -15.27 28.57 -55.00
N ARG A 557 -16.11 28.94 -54.02
CA ARG A 557 -17.25 29.86 -54.23
C ARG A 557 -16.81 31.28 -54.53
N ARG A 558 -15.77 31.81 -53.86
CA ARG A 558 -15.25 33.17 -54.11
C ARG A 558 -14.61 33.32 -55.50
N ARG A 559 -13.94 32.28 -56.02
CA ARG A 559 -13.38 32.32 -57.38
C ARG A 559 -14.43 32.30 -58.50
N ARG A 560 -15.62 31.74 -58.27
CA ARG A 560 -16.72 31.76 -59.25
C ARG A 560 -17.44 33.10 -59.35
N GLN A 561 -17.34 33.98 -58.35
CA GLN A 561 -17.94 35.32 -58.39
C GLN A 561 -17.02 36.41 -58.97
N ALA A 562 -15.78 36.08 -59.31
CA ALA A 562 -14.81 37.01 -59.90
C ALA A 562 -14.73 36.93 -61.45
N PHE A 563 -15.57 36.11 -62.09
CA PHE A 563 -15.63 35.93 -63.55
C PHE A 563 -17.08 36.03 -64.10
N ALA A 564 -17.93 36.83 -63.44
CA ALA A 564 -19.25 37.19 -63.94
C ALA A 564 -19.31 38.68 -64.25
#